data_AF-A0A6S7BXV4-F1
#
_entry.id   AF-A0A6S7BXV4-F1
#
_cell.length_a   1.000
_cell.length_b   1.000
_cell.length_c   1.000
_cell.angle_alpha   90.00
_cell.angle_beta   90.00
_cell.angle_gamma   90.00
#
_symmetry.space_group_name_H-M   'P 1'
#
loop_
_entity.id
_entity.type
_entity.pdbx_description
1 polymer ?
#
loop_
_entity_poly.entity_id
_entity_poly.type
_entity_poly.pdbx_seq_one_letter_code
_entity_poly.pdbx_strand_id
1 'polypeptide(L)'
;MNRGRCVVFIGPTLTTAEARCVLDAEFLPPVQLGDVWRMSQEQPEAIGIVDGYFHQVPAVWHKEILYALSRGIAVYGAASMGALRAAELGAFGMVGVGTIAADYASGVIDADDEVTLLHAPVELEYQGLSEPLVNIRATLDAARREGVMSTATAEHLLSLARSLTYPNRVWQRILEAASGEEARALVAWLPAGRVNQKRNDALSMLERMRGDLAADSHPSIQASPVFFPTVLWQQFVLRETPFSEILDEFLLMDPLPPEFGNILAPDRRTGGIDDCAILSKAPQWPICCRRARIKRNAIAGRAIECYATDSDRLLSWFFAERLGWPSDLGAFLLSRGWTDPQSVLRVAAREAMFLSARTGDALDAKAPDFVGLVRPG
;
A
#
# COMPACT_ATOMS: atom_id res chain seq x y z
N MET A 1 15.14 -7.05 -20.24
CA MET A 1 15.20 -5.97 -19.24
C MET A 1 13.84 -5.93 -18.58
N ASN A 2 13.75 -6.28 -17.29
CA ASN A 2 12.49 -6.17 -16.56
C ASN A 2 12.28 -4.66 -16.32
N ARG A 3 11.38 -4.02 -17.08
CA ARG A 3 10.94 -2.66 -16.75
C ARG A 3 10.42 -2.69 -15.32
N GLY A 4 10.83 -1.73 -14.50
CA GLY A 4 10.42 -1.71 -13.10
C GLY A 4 8.90 -1.62 -13.02
N ARG A 5 8.30 -2.40 -12.12
CA ARG A 5 6.85 -2.43 -11.94
C ARG A 5 6.40 -1.07 -11.41
N CYS A 6 5.40 -0.44 -12.05
CA CYS A 6 4.73 0.76 -11.56
C CYS A 6 3.41 0.37 -10.88
N VAL A 7 3.08 1.02 -9.78
CA VAL A 7 1.85 0.75 -9.00
C VAL A 7 1.05 2.04 -8.82
N VAL A 8 -0.27 1.99 -9.00
CA VAL A 8 -1.15 3.15 -8.81
C VAL A 8 -2.37 2.78 -7.97
N PHE A 9 -2.63 3.53 -6.90
CA PHE A 9 -3.82 3.38 -6.04
C PHE A 9 -4.93 4.32 -6.51
N ILE A 10 -6.10 3.77 -6.88
CA ILE A 10 -7.15 4.51 -7.59
C ILE A 10 -8.57 4.01 -7.28
N GLY A 11 -9.54 4.92 -7.33
CA GLY A 11 -10.97 4.69 -7.09
C GLY A 11 -11.49 5.58 -5.94
N PRO A 12 -12.57 6.35 -6.09
CA PRO A 12 -13.54 6.40 -7.18
C PRO A 12 -13.17 7.36 -8.32
N THR A 13 -12.06 8.08 -8.24
CA THR A 13 -11.81 9.25 -9.10
C THR A 13 -11.74 8.91 -10.60
N LEU A 14 -11.21 7.73 -10.92
CA LEU A 14 -11.07 7.22 -12.27
C LEU A 14 -11.21 5.70 -12.22
N THR A 15 -11.85 5.11 -13.23
CA THR A 15 -11.95 3.65 -13.30
C THR A 15 -10.61 3.04 -13.70
N THR A 16 -10.37 1.79 -13.28
CA THR A 16 -9.19 1.03 -13.71
C THR A 16 -9.13 0.88 -15.23
N ALA A 17 -10.29 0.76 -15.90
CA ALA A 17 -10.36 0.65 -17.35
C ALA A 17 -9.84 1.92 -18.05
N GLU A 18 -10.30 3.11 -17.61
CA GLU A 18 -9.79 4.38 -18.14
C GLU A 18 -8.31 4.58 -17.83
N ALA A 19 -7.87 4.23 -16.62
CA ALA A 19 -6.48 4.40 -16.21
C ALA A 19 -5.50 3.56 -17.07
N ARG A 20 -5.90 2.33 -17.40
CA ARG A 20 -5.13 1.42 -18.28
C ARG A 20 -4.97 1.94 -19.71
N CYS A 21 -5.86 2.81 -20.18
CA CYS A 21 -5.70 3.47 -21.49
C CYS A 21 -4.54 4.47 -21.50
N VAL A 22 -4.10 4.96 -20.32
CA VAL A 22 -3.08 6.00 -20.20
C VAL A 22 -1.72 5.43 -19.83
N LEU A 23 -1.67 4.55 -18.83
CA LEU A 23 -0.43 4.00 -18.26
C LEU A 23 -0.53 2.48 -18.11
N ASP A 24 0.50 1.77 -18.57
CA ASP A 24 0.68 0.34 -18.28
C ASP A 24 1.29 0.17 -16.88
N ALA A 25 0.42 -0.02 -15.89
CA ALA A 25 0.78 -0.17 -14.48
C ALA A 25 -0.12 -1.21 -13.79
N GLU A 26 0.31 -1.62 -12.60
CA GLU A 26 -0.57 -2.30 -11.67
C GLU A 26 -1.49 -1.29 -10.98
N PHE A 27 -2.79 -1.41 -11.22
CA PHE A 27 -3.80 -0.60 -10.55
C PHE A 27 -4.34 -1.36 -9.35
N LEU A 28 -4.23 -0.74 -8.17
CA LEU A 28 -4.71 -1.26 -6.89
C LEU A 28 -5.91 -0.44 -6.41
N PRO A 29 -6.73 -1.00 -5.49
CA PRO A 29 -7.78 -0.25 -4.81
C PRO A 29 -7.28 1.04 -4.13
N PRO A 30 -8.18 1.89 -3.62
CA PRO A 30 -7.80 3.13 -2.95
C PRO A 30 -6.87 2.86 -1.77
N VAL A 31 -5.85 3.70 -1.60
CA VAL A 31 -4.79 3.47 -0.62
C VAL A 31 -5.31 3.49 0.82
N GLN A 32 -4.80 2.57 1.64
CA GLN A 32 -4.99 2.56 3.10
C GLN A 32 -3.67 2.34 3.83
N LEU A 33 -3.70 2.46 5.16
CA LEU A 33 -2.55 2.19 6.01
C LEU A 33 -1.93 0.82 5.69
N GLY A 34 -0.64 0.86 5.40
CA GLY A 34 0.21 -0.29 5.14
C GLY A 34 0.40 -0.65 3.68
N ASP A 35 -0.43 -0.15 2.77
CA ASP A 35 -0.32 -0.46 1.35
C ASP A 35 0.96 0.10 0.72
N VAL A 36 1.28 1.36 1.01
CA VAL A 36 2.49 2.00 0.48
C VAL A 36 3.73 1.35 1.06
N TRP A 37 3.74 1.03 2.35
CA TRP A 37 4.84 0.27 2.95
C TRP A 37 4.99 -1.10 2.29
N ARG A 38 3.90 -1.85 2.10
CA ARG A 38 3.91 -3.18 1.46
C ARG A 38 4.50 -3.11 0.05
N MET A 39 4.03 -2.17 -0.77
CA MET A 39 4.54 -1.97 -2.12
C MET A 39 5.99 -1.51 -2.14
N SER A 40 6.42 -0.69 -1.18
CA SER A 40 7.83 -0.27 -1.08
C SER A 40 8.80 -1.43 -0.87
N GLN A 41 8.35 -2.53 -0.26
CA GLN A 41 9.16 -3.75 -0.13
C GLN A 41 9.38 -4.47 -1.46
N GLU A 42 8.56 -4.18 -2.47
CA GLU A 42 8.72 -4.71 -3.82
C GLU A 42 9.70 -3.90 -4.67
N GLN A 43 10.16 -2.74 -4.19
CA GLN A 43 10.98 -1.78 -4.92
C GLN A 43 10.43 -1.46 -6.33
N PRO A 44 9.16 -1.03 -6.44
CA PRO A 44 8.63 -0.53 -7.70
C PRO A 44 9.42 0.70 -8.16
N GLU A 45 9.39 0.95 -9.47
CA GLU A 45 10.02 2.14 -10.06
C GLU A 45 9.31 3.42 -9.64
N ALA A 46 7.97 3.35 -9.56
CA ALA A 46 7.13 4.44 -9.12
C ALA A 46 5.84 3.96 -8.43
N ILE A 47 5.33 4.80 -7.54
CA ILE A 47 4.03 4.67 -6.88
C ILE A 47 3.19 5.91 -7.18
N GLY A 48 2.00 5.74 -7.72
CA GLY A 48 1.00 6.80 -7.89
C GLY A 48 -0.12 6.67 -6.86
N ILE A 49 -0.52 7.78 -6.24
CA ILE A 49 -1.64 7.82 -5.30
C ILE A 49 -2.69 8.80 -5.86
N VAL A 50 -3.83 8.27 -6.30
CA VAL A 50 -4.98 9.09 -6.69
C VAL A 50 -5.99 9.14 -5.55
N ASP A 51 -6.35 7.99 -4.99
CA ASP A 51 -7.41 7.90 -3.98
C ASP A 51 -6.95 7.12 -2.76
N GLY A 52 -7.61 7.41 -1.63
CA GLY A 52 -7.48 6.66 -0.40
C GLY A 52 -8.82 6.55 0.31
N TYR A 53 -8.98 5.49 1.11
CA TYR A 53 -10.17 5.36 1.92
C TYR A 53 -10.17 6.40 3.04
N PHE A 54 -11.37 6.91 3.34
CA PHE A 54 -11.59 7.88 4.41
C PHE A 54 -12.63 7.33 5.41
N HIS A 55 -12.41 7.59 6.70
CA HIS A 55 -13.22 7.14 7.86
C HIS A 55 -13.39 5.62 8.12
N GLN A 56 -13.51 4.77 7.09
CA GLN A 56 -13.81 3.34 7.27
C GLN A 56 -12.59 2.50 7.66
N VAL A 57 -11.42 2.89 7.17
CA VAL A 57 -10.12 2.29 7.50
C VAL A 57 -9.10 3.40 7.77
N PRO A 58 -8.04 3.13 8.53
CA PRO A 58 -6.99 4.11 8.74
C PRO A 58 -6.37 4.54 7.40
N ALA A 59 -6.34 5.85 7.15
CA ALA A 59 -5.73 6.42 5.95
C ALA A 59 -4.22 6.15 5.94
N VAL A 60 -3.64 6.14 4.74
CA VAL A 60 -2.19 6.00 4.54
C VAL A 60 -1.42 7.03 5.36
N TRP A 61 -0.36 6.58 6.04
CA TRP A 61 0.47 7.49 6.84
C TRP A 61 1.51 8.17 5.96
N HIS A 62 1.80 9.45 6.25
CA HIS A 62 2.91 10.17 5.63
C HIS A 62 4.24 9.43 5.78
N LYS A 63 4.42 8.74 6.92
CA LYS A 63 5.62 7.93 7.19
C LYS A 63 5.81 6.79 6.19
N GLU A 64 4.74 6.21 5.64
CA GLU A 64 4.88 5.18 4.61
C GLU A 64 5.43 5.78 3.30
N ILE A 65 4.96 6.97 2.94
CA ILE A 65 5.41 7.67 1.74
C ILE A 65 6.85 8.17 1.92
N LEU A 66 7.18 8.75 3.08
CA LEU A 66 8.56 9.11 3.42
C LEU A 66 9.49 7.90 3.39
N TYR A 67 9.02 6.74 3.86
CA TYR A 67 9.77 5.50 3.76
C TYR A 67 10.00 5.11 2.29
N ALA A 68 8.97 5.13 1.44
CA ALA A 68 9.09 4.85 0.01
C ALA A 68 10.12 5.79 -0.68
N LEU A 69 10.02 7.10 -0.42
CA LEU A 69 10.95 8.10 -0.95
C LEU A 69 12.39 7.86 -0.48
N SER A 70 12.59 7.49 0.78
CA SER A 70 13.92 7.15 1.32
C SER A 70 14.54 5.90 0.70
N ARG A 71 13.71 5.04 0.08
CA ARG A 71 14.13 3.85 -0.67
C ARG A 71 14.44 4.13 -2.14
N GLY A 72 14.37 5.40 -2.56
CA GLY A 72 14.60 5.83 -3.93
C GLY A 72 13.41 5.61 -4.86
N ILE A 73 12.22 5.31 -4.31
CA ILE A 73 11.01 5.09 -5.11
C ILE A 73 10.39 6.45 -5.42
N ALA A 74 10.10 6.71 -6.70
CA ALA A 74 9.37 7.92 -7.09
C ALA A 74 7.90 7.80 -6.63
N VAL A 75 7.39 8.82 -5.92
CA VAL A 75 5.99 8.83 -5.47
C VAL A 75 5.27 10.06 -6.02
N TYR A 76 4.12 9.83 -6.66
CA TYR A 76 3.26 10.84 -7.27
C TYR A 76 1.92 10.90 -6.55
N GLY A 77 1.34 12.10 -6.46
CA GLY A 77 -0.01 12.31 -5.93
C GLY A 77 -0.73 13.45 -6.64
N ALA A 78 -2.05 13.34 -6.82
CA ALA A 78 -2.77 14.30 -7.66
C ALA A 78 -4.15 14.73 -7.16
N ALA A 79 -5.08 13.78 -7.03
CA ALA A 79 -6.43 14.03 -6.54
C ALA A 79 -6.60 13.49 -5.11
N SER A 80 -7.74 13.75 -4.47
CA SER A 80 -8.16 13.04 -3.26
C SER A 80 -7.06 13.02 -2.17
N MET A 81 -6.90 11.88 -1.48
CA MET A 81 -5.79 11.62 -0.55
C MET A 81 -4.40 11.85 -1.16
N GLY A 82 -4.22 11.62 -2.45
CA GLY A 82 -2.94 11.82 -3.14
C GLY A 82 -2.51 13.28 -3.19
N ALA A 83 -3.45 14.18 -3.44
CA ALA A 83 -3.23 15.63 -3.47
C ALA A 83 -2.77 16.15 -2.10
N LEU A 84 -3.50 15.76 -1.06
CA LEU A 84 -3.20 16.09 0.33
C LEU A 84 -1.78 15.66 0.71
N ARG A 85 -1.46 14.38 0.47
CA ARG A 85 -0.14 13.84 0.78
C ARG A 85 0.97 14.50 -0.04
N ALA A 86 0.71 14.84 -1.30
CA ALA A 86 1.68 15.55 -2.13
C ALA A 86 1.95 16.97 -1.63
N ALA A 87 0.93 17.69 -1.18
CA ALA A 87 1.11 19.02 -0.59
C ALA A 87 1.93 18.96 0.71
N GLU A 88 1.68 17.96 1.55
CA GLU A 88 2.40 17.76 2.81
C GLU A 88 3.85 17.27 2.61
N LEU A 89 4.09 16.48 1.55
CA LEU A 89 5.35 15.77 1.32
C LEU A 89 6.17 16.28 0.13
N GLY A 90 5.73 17.35 -0.52
CA GLY A 90 6.43 17.95 -1.65
C GLY A 90 7.86 18.37 -1.31
N ALA A 91 8.07 18.96 -0.12
CA ALA A 91 9.38 19.33 0.39
C ALA A 91 10.33 18.12 0.61
N PHE A 92 9.79 16.90 0.68
CA PHE A 92 10.54 15.65 0.85
C PHE A 92 10.68 14.85 -0.46
N GLY A 93 10.18 15.38 -1.58
CA GLY A 93 10.34 14.78 -2.91
C GLY A 93 9.12 14.03 -3.45
N MET A 94 7.97 14.05 -2.77
CA MET A 94 6.73 13.56 -3.38
C MET A 94 6.29 14.53 -4.49
N VAL A 95 5.91 14.00 -5.66
CA VAL A 95 5.53 14.81 -6.82
C VAL A 95 4.02 15.06 -6.81
N GLY A 96 3.61 16.30 -6.52
CA GLY A 96 2.24 16.76 -6.71
C GLY A 96 1.94 17.04 -8.18
N VAL A 97 0.82 16.54 -8.69
CA VAL A 97 0.38 16.73 -10.08
C VAL A 97 -1.06 17.26 -10.13
N GLY A 98 -1.29 18.25 -10.98
CA GLY A 98 -2.63 18.80 -11.21
C GLY A 98 -3.00 19.97 -10.30
N THR A 99 -4.19 20.50 -10.51
CA THR A 99 -4.67 21.74 -9.87
C THR A 99 -4.90 21.55 -8.38
N ILE A 100 -5.52 20.43 -7.97
CA ILE A 100 -5.87 20.17 -6.56
C ILE A 100 -4.60 20.07 -5.70
N ALA A 101 -3.56 19.37 -6.19
CA ALA A 101 -2.28 19.30 -5.49
C ALA A 101 -1.62 20.69 -5.37
N ALA A 102 -1.69 21.52 -6.41
CA ALA A 102 -1.17 22.89 -6.39
C ALA A 102 -1.98 23.81 -5.45
N ASP A 103 -3.30 23.67 -5.42
CA ASP A 103 -4.18 24.45 -4.55
C ASP A 103 -3.93 24.13 -3.07
N TYR A 104 -3.74 22.86 -2.71
CA TYR A 104 -3.33 22.49 -1.35
C TYR A 104 -1.93 23.00 -1.01
N ALA A 105 -0.95 22.84 -1.91
CA ALA A 105 0.43 23.28 -1.67
C ALA A 105 0.54 24.80 -1.49
N SER A 106 -0.32 25.57 -2.15
CA SER A 106 -0.39 27.04 -2.04
C SER A 106 -1.32 27.54 -0.94
N GLY A 107 -2.12 26.65 -0.32
CA GLY A 107 -3.11 27.02 0.71
C GLY A 107 -4.37 27.69 0.16
N VAL A 108 -4.64 27.59 -1.16
CA VAL A 108 -5.91 28.01 -1.76
C VAL A 108 -7.08 27.18 -1.21
N ILE A 109 -6.81 25.90 -0.95
CA ILE A 109 -7.67 25.00 -0.19
C ILE A 109 -6.83 24.33 0.91
N ASP A 110 -7.44 24.05 2.06
CA ASP A 110 -6.76 23.49 3.23
C ASP A 110 -7.60 22.42 3.98
N ALA A 111 -8.90 22.36 3.72
CA ALA A 111 -9.78 21.39 4.36
C ALA A 111 -9.69 19.99 3.72
N ASP A 112 -9.63 18.95 4.55
CA ASP A 112 -9.60 17.54 4.11
C ASP A 112 -10.85 17.13 3.32
N ASP A 113 -11.99 17.74 3.64
CA ASP A 113 -13.27 17.40 3.01
C ASP A 113 -13.47 18.06 1.64
N GLU A 114 -12.55 18.91 1.17
CA GLU A 114 -12.57 19.51 -0.17
C GLU A 114 -12.55 18.43 -1.27
N VAL A 115 -11.82 17.35 -1.03
CA VAL A 115 -11.66 16.24 -1.99
C VAL A 115 -12.46 14.98 -1.65
N THR A 116 -13.12 14.98 -0.49
CA THR A 116 -13.87 13.84 0.04
C THR A 116 -15.26 13.76 -0.58
N LEU A 117 -15.72 12.54 -0.89
CA LEU A 117 -17.07 12.26 -1.39
C LEU A 117 -17.57 10.93 -0.84
N LEU A 118 -18.89 10.77 -0.78
CA LEU A 118 -19.52 9.48 -0.49
C LEU A 118 -19.52 8.65 -1.77
N HIS A 119 -19.01 7.43 -1.72
CA HIS A 119 -19.01 6.50 -2.85
C HIS A 119 -19.60 5.16 -2.44
N ALA A 120 -20.07 4.40 -3.43
CA ALA A 120 -20.49 3.02 -3.26
C ALA A 120 -19.28 2.10 -2.94
N PRO A 121 -19.53 0.89 -2.44
CA PRO A 121 -18.49 -0.13 -2.28
C PRO A 121 -17.83 -0.56 -3.62
N VAL A 122 -16.77 -1.38 -3.53
CA VAL A 122 -16.00 -1.86 -4.68
C VAL A 122 -16.82 -2.70 -5.65
N GLU A 123 -17.83 -3.42 -5.15
CA GLU A 123 -18.76 -4.26 -5.94
C GLU A 123 -19.62 -3.43 -6.91
N LEU A 124 -19.73 -2.13 -6.64
CA LEU A 124 -20.40 -1.14 -7.49
C LEU A 124 -19.39 -0.14 -8.08
N GLU A 125 -18.14 -0.59 -8.27
CA GLU A 125 -17.05 0.14 -8.91
C GLU A 125 -16.77 1.53 -8.29
N TYR A 126 -17.03 1.67 -6.98
CA TYR A 126 -16.89 2.92 -6.26
C TYR A 126 -17.71 4.09 -6.83
N GLN A 127 -18.91 3.84 -7.39
CA GLN A 127 -19.75 4.91 -7.93
C GLN A 127 -19.92 6.08 -6.94
N GLY A 128 -19.60 7.30 -7.37
CA GLY A 128 -19.79 8.52 -6.57
C GLY A 128 -21.27 8.79 -6.30
N LEU A 129 -21.62 8.94 -5.02
CA LEU A 129 -22.98 9.24 -4.51
C LEU A 129 -23.13 10.69 -4.04
N SER A 130 -22.01 11.41 -3.90
CA SER A 130 -21.97 12.85 -3.66
C SER A 130 -20.82 13.51 -4.44
N GLU A 131 -20.78 14.83 -4.42
CA GLU A 131 -19.82 15.65 -5.17
C GLU A 131 -18.74 16.22 -4.22
N PRO A 132 -17.44 16.07 -4.55
CA PRO A 132 -16.36 16.72 -3.82
C PRO A 132 -16.36 18.22 -4.11
N LEU A 133 -15.99 19.03 -3.12
CA LEU A 133 -16.09 20.50 -3.20
C LEU A 133 -15.18 21.07 -4.30
N VAL A 134 -14.02 20.46 -4.56
CA VAL A 134 -13.15 20.82 -5.69
C VAL A 134 -13.83 20.70 -7.06
N ASN A 135 -14.69 19.70 -7.27
CA ASN A 135 -15.44 19.54 -8.52
C ASN A 135 -16.57 20.59 -8.60
N ILE A 136 -17.24 20.86 -7.48
CA ILE A 136 -18.27 21.90 -7.41
C ILE A 136 -17.65 23.26 -7.75
N ARG A 137 -16.52 23.61 -7.14
CA ARG A 137 -15.75 24.83 -7.40
C ARG A 137 -15.40 24.95 -8.88
N ALA A 138 -14.75 23.94 -9.45
CA ALA A 138 -14.37 23.92 -10.86
C ALA A 138 -15.58 24.06 -11.81
N THR A 139 -16.71 23.44 -11.45
CA THR A 139 -17.96 23.51 -12.23
C THR A 139 -18.57 24.91 -12.18
N LEU A 140 -18.65 25.53 -11.00
CA LEU A 140 -19.18 26.89 -10.83
C LEU A 140 -18.28 27.92 -11.53
N ASP A 141 -16.96 27.75 -11.47
CA ASP A 141 -16.02 28.60 -12.19
C ASP A 141 -16.15 28.47 -13.71
N ALA A 142 -16.41 27.26 -14.23
CA ALA A 142 -16.69 27.07 -15.65
C ALA A 142 -17.98 27.77 -16.08
N ALA A 143 -19.06 27.59 -15.33
CA ALA A 143 -20.33 28.26 -15.60
C ALA A 143 -20.21 29.79 -15.59
N ARG A 144 -19.44 30.34 -14.63
CA ARG A 144 -19.15 31.77 -14.53
C ARG A 144 -18.37 32.27 -15.75
N ARG A 145 -17.33 31.55 -16.18
CA ARG A 145 -16.54 31.92 -17.38
C ARG A 145 -17.36 31.90 -18.67
N GLU A 146 -18.35 31.03 -18.75
CA GLU A 146 -19.28 30.92 -19.89
C GLU A 146 -20.46 31.90 -19.80
N GLY A 147 -20.53 32.72 -18.75
CA GLY A 147 -21.59 33.72 -18.59
C GLY A 147 -22.96 33.14 -18.20
N VAL A 148 -23.00 31.89 -17.72
CA VAL A 148 -24.23 31.22 -17.25
C VAL A 148 -24.72 31.84 -15.94
N MET A 149 -23.81 32.34 -15.11
CA MET A 149 -24.11 33.01 -13.85
C MET A 149 -23.10 34.12 -13.51
N SER A 150 -23.49 35.01 -12.61
CA SER A 150 -22.62 36.01 -12.01
C SER A 150 -21.64 35.41 -10.99
N THR A 151 -20.59 36.18 -10.68
CA THR A 151 -19.62 35.83 -9.62
C THR A 151 -20.30 35.72 -8.26
N ALA A 152 -21.23 36.63 -7.95
CA ALA A 152 -21.97 36.62 -6.68
C ALA A 152 -22.79 35.33 -6.49
N THR A 153 -23.44 34.85 -7.56
CA THR A 153 -24.18 33.59 -7.53
C THR A 153 -23.26 32.39 -7.36
N ALA A 154 -22.12 32.35 -8.07
CA ALA A 154 -21.13 31.28 -7.92
C ALA A 154 -20.59 31.19 -6.48
N GLU A 155 -20.22 32.33 -5.88
CA GLU A 155 -19.73 32.41 -4.50
C GLU A 155 -20.79 31.97 -3.49
N HIS A 156 -22.05 32.37 -3.70
CA HIS A 156 -23.17 31.97 -2.85
C HIS A 156 -23.39 30.45 -2.87
N LEU A 157 -23.43 29.85 -4.07
CA LEU A 157 -23.62 28.40 -4.24
C LEU A 157 -22.44 27.61 -3.68
N LEU A 158 -21.21 28.10 -3.86
CA LEU A 158 -20.02 27.46 -3.31
C LEU A 158 -20.04 27.52 -1.77
N SER A 159 -20.42 28.65 -1.19
CA SER A 159 -20.56 28.79 0.27
C SER A 159 -21.62 27.83 0.82
N LEU A 160 -22.73 27.65 0.12
CA LEU A 160 -23.76 26.67 0.49
C LEU A 160 -23.21 25.24 0.41
N ALA A 161 -22.56 24.87 -0.70
CA ALA A 161 -21.97 23.55 -0.86
C ALA A 161 -20.96 23.23 0.25
N ARG A 162 -20.15 24.22 0.65
CA ARG A 162 -19.19 24.10 1.76
C ARG A 162 -19.88 23.92 3.12
N SER A 163 -21.07 24.50 3.32
CA SER A 163 -21.85 24.33 4.56
C SER A 163 -22.47 22.94 4.71
N LEU A 164 -22.60 22.18 3.61
CA LEU A 164 -23.07 20.81 3.61
C LEU A 164 -21.94 19.85 3.98
N THR A 165 -22.25 18.84 4.78
CA THR A 165 -21.34 17.70 4.97
C THR A 165 -21.17 16.95 3.65
N TYR A 166 -19.98 16.38 3.40
CA TYR A 166 -19.67 15.75 2.12
C TYR A 166 -20.68 14.68 1.63
N PRO A 167 -21.36 13.85 2.48
CA PRO A 167 -22.37 12.90 1.98
C PRO A 167 -23.62 13.59 1.43
N ASN A 168 -23.85 14.82 1.86
CA ASN A 168 -25.03 15.62 1.52
C ASN A 168 -24.77 16.59 0.36
N ARG A 169 -23.54 16.66 -0.16
CA ARG A 169 -23.17 17.50 -1.30
C ARG A 169 -23.66 16.89 -2.60
N VAL A 170 -24.89 17.20 -2.96
CA VAL A 170 -25.49 16.81 -4.23
C VAL A 170 -26.06 18.05 -4.91
N TRP A 171 -25.92 18.14 -6.23
CA TRP A 171 -26.35 19.32 -7.00
C TRP A 171 -27.80 19.70 -6.75
N GLN A 172 -28.70 18.71 -6.59
CA GLN A 172 -30.10 18.98 -6.24
C GLN A 172 -30.21 19.89 -5.00
N ARG A 173 -29.51 19.56 -3.91
CA ARG A 173 -29.55 20.34 -2.66
C ARG A 173 -28.84 21.68 -2.77
N ILE A 174 -27.74 21.73 -3.54
CA ILE A 174 -27.00 22.98 -3.78
C ILE A 174 -27.89 23.97 -4.56
N LEU A 175 -28.70 23.46 -5.49
CA LEU A 175 -29.58 24.27 -6.33
C LEU A 175 -30.91 24.63 -5.65
N GLU A 176 -31.36 23.91 -4.63
CA GLU A 176 -32.61 24.20 -3.90
C GLU A 176 -32.61 25.60 -3.27
N ALA A 177 -31.45 26.14 -2.89
CA ALA A 177 -31.33 27.50 -2.36
C ALA A 177 -31.18 28.57 -3.46
N ALA A 178 -31.00 28.17 -4.72
CA ALA A 178 -30.85 29.07 -5.84
C ALA A 178 -32.24 29.48 -6.36
N SER A 179 -32.45 30.77 -6.62
CA SER A 179 -33.68 31.26 -7.25
C SER A 179 -33.37 32.29 -8.33
N GLY A 180 -34.30 32.48 -9.26
CA GLY A 180 -34.17 33.47 -10.33
C GLY A 180 -33.75 32.90 -11.69
N GLU A 181 -33.25 33.76 -12.56
CA GLU A 181 -32.90 33.42 -13.94
C GLU A 181 -31.57 32.67 -14.04
N GLU A 182 -30.53 33.10 -13.32
CA GLU A 182 -29.21 32.44 -13.30
C GLU A 182 -29.30 31.00 -12.76
N ALA A 183 -30.15 30.76 -11.76
CA ALA A 183 -30.40 29.41 -11.24
C ALA A 183 -31.00 28.49 -12.32
N ARG A 184 -31.97 28.99 -13.10
CA ARG A 184 -32.57 28.23 -14.21
C ARG A 184 -31.57 27.99 -15.35
N ALA A 185 -30.74 28.99 -15.67
CA ALA A 185 -29.67 28.85 -16.66
C ALA A 185 -28.66 27.79 -16.23
N LEU A 186 -28.24 27.80 -14.96
CA LEU A 186 -27.33 26.80 -14.40
C LEU A 186 -27.93 25.39 -14.43
N VAL A 187 -29.19 25.23 -14.03
CA VAL A 187 -29.89 23.93 -14.08
C VAL A 187 -29.89 23.37 -15.50
N ALA A 188 -30.14 24.22 -16.50
CA ALA A 188 -30.13 23.81 -17.91
C ALA A 188 -28.73 23.48 -18.43
N TRP A 189 -27.69 24.18 -17.96
CA TRP A 189 -26.31 24.03 -18.40
C TRP A 189 -25.57 22.85 -17.74
N LEU A 190 -25.86 22.56 -16.46
CA LEU A 190 -25.16 21.57 -15.63
C LEU A 190 -25.00 20.18 -16.26
N PRO A 191 -26.01 19.58 -16.94
CA PRO A 191 -25.85 18.24 -17.53
C PRO A 191 -24.66 18.11 -18.48
N ALA A 192 -24.28 19.18 -19.19
CA ALA A 192 -23.16 19.19 -20.12
C ALA A 192 -21.92 19.93 -19.59
N GLY A 193 -22.10 20.81 -18.61
CA GLY A 193 -21.05 21.72 -18.13
C GLY A 193 -20.25 21.24 -16.90
N ARG A 194 -20.58 20.10 -16.29
CA ARG A 194 -19.88 19.60 -15.10
C ARG A 194 -18.38 19.39 -15.36
N VAL A 195 -17.57 19.86 -14.43
CA VAL A 195 -16.12 19.67 -14.44
C VAL A 195 -15.73 18.66 -13.35
N ASN A 196 -15.12 17.55 -13.77
CA ASN A 196 -14.53 16.58 -12.84
C ASN A 196 -13.02 16.85 -12.70
N GLN A 197 -12.68 17.80 -11.84
CA GLN A 197 -11.29 18.20 -11.61
C GLN A 197 -10.45 17.04 -11.05
N LYS A 198 -11.02 16.23 -10.13
CA LYS A 198 -10.33 15.03 -9.62
C LYS A 198 -9.91 14.10 -10.76
N ARG A 199 -10.81 13.82 -11.71
CA ARG A 199 -10.52 12.98 -12.87
C ARG A 199 -9.43 13.58 -13.77
N ASN A 200 -9.50 14.89 -14.03
CA ASN A 200 -8.50 15.58 -14.84
C ASN A 200 -7.09 15.53 -14.22
N ASP A 201 -6.99 15.73 -12.91
CA ASP A 201 -5.73 15.65 -12.18
C ASP A 201 -5.20 14.21 -12.15
N ALA A 202 -6.06 13.22 -11.93
CA ALA A 202 -5.69 11.80 -11.98
C ALA A 202 -5.11 11.40 -13.35
N LEU A 203 -5.76 11.82 -14.46
CA LEU A 203 -5.25 11.58 -15.81
C LEU A 203 -3.90 12.28 -16.04
N SER A 204 -3.78 13.54 -15.61
CA SER A 204 -2.53 14.31 -15.72
C SER A 204 -1.38 13.63 -14.97
N MET A 205 -1.66 13.02 -13.81
CA MET A 205 -0.68 12.24 -13.06
C MET A 205 -0.21 11.01 -13.83
N LEU A 206 -1.14 10.24 -14.39
CA LEU A 206 -0.81 9.04 -15.18
C LEU A 206 0.01 9.40 -16.42
N GLU A 207 -0.34 10.50 -17.10
CA GLU A 207 0.43 11.00 -18.24
C GLU A 207 1.83 11.46 -17.84
N ARG A 208 1.95 12.16 -16.71
CA ARG A 208 3.24 12.58 -16.16
C ARG A 208 4.12 11.38 -15.81
N MET A 209 3.56 10.40 -15.11
CA MET A 209 4.25 9.16 -14.77
C MET A 209 4.74 8.44 -16.04
N ARG A 210 3.87 8.30 -17.05
CA ARG A 210 4.27 7.70 -18.33
C ARG A 210 5.44 8.45 -18.98
N GLY A 211 5.42 9.78 -18.96
CA GLY A 211 6.49 10.61 -19.51
C GLY A 211 7.82 10.43 -18.78
N ASP A 212 7.80 10.51 -17.45
CA ASP A 212 9.00 10.37 -16.61
C ASP A 212 9.62 8.97 -16.76
N LEU A 213 8.81 7.91 -16.73
CA LEU A 213 9.23 6.51 -16.91
C LEU A 213 9.78 6.25 -18.32
N ALA A 214 9.20 6.86 -19.35
CA ALA A 214 9.69 6.67 -20.73
C ALA A 214 11.04 7.35 -20.98
N ALA A 215 11.37 8.39 -20.21
CA ALA A 215 12.59 9.17 -20.36
C ALA A 215 13.72 8.70 -19.42
N ASP A 216 13.53 7.59 -18.67
CA ASP A 216 14.37 7.19 -17.53
C ASP A 216 14.67 8.37 -16.58
N SER A 217 13.76 9.36 -16.58
CA SER A 217 13.90 10.64 -15.91
C SER A 217 13.13 10.54 -14.61
N HIS A 218 13.69 9.76 -13.67
CA HIS A 218 13.14 9.76 -12.31
C HIS A 218 13.20 11.18 -11.77
N PRO A 219 12.13 11.70 -11.14
CA PRO A 219 12.17 12.97 -10.45
C PRO A 219 13.41 12.97 -9.57
N SER A 220 14.30 13.95 -9.74
CA SER A 220 15.51 14.01 -8.93
C SER A 220 15.08 14.10 -7.47
N ILE A 221 15.30 13.03 -6.70
CA ILE A 221 15.06 13.04 -5.27
C ILE A 221 16.20 13.89 -4.68
N GLN A 222 16.05 15.22 -4.74
CA GLN A 222 17.12 16.19 -4.47
C GLN A 222 17.73 16.02 -3.08
N ALA A 223 17.00 15.40 -2.17
CA ALA A 223 17.53 14.73 -1.00
C ALA A 223 16.63 13.52 -0.74
N SER A 224 17.14 12.28 -0.82
CA SER A 224 16.40 11.17 -0.21
C SER A 224 16.13 11.56 1.23
N PRO A 225 14.87 11.75 1.64
CA PRO A 225 14.59 12.21 2.98
C PRO A 225 15.18 11.17 3.94
N VAL A 226 16.00 11.64 4.88
CA VAL A 226 16.55 10.74 5.90
C VAL A 226 15.37 10.24 6.71
N PHE A 227 15.00 8.98 6.49
CA PHE A 227 13.87 8.37 7.17
C PHE A 227 14.28 7.91 8.56
N PHE A 228 13.72 8.55 9.58
CA PHE A 228 13.87 8.12 10.96
C PHE A 228 12.64 7.29 11.38
N PRO A 229 12.82 5.99 11.72
CA PRO A 229 11.74 5.17 12.22
C PRO A 229 11.32 5.67 13.61
N THR A 230 10.04 6.00 13.76
CA THR A 230 9.46 6.33 15.07
C THR A 230 9.02 5.05 15.79
N VAL A 231 8.75 5.13 17.09
CA VAL A 231 8.21 3.99 17.86
C VAL A 231 6.92 3.44 17.24
N LEU A 232 6.00 4.33 16.82
CA LEU A 232 4.76 3.91 16.14
C LEU A 232 5.04 3.23 14.80
N TRP A 233 6.04 3.70 14.05
CA TRP A 233 6.45 3.07 12.81
C TRP A 233 7.01 1.66 13.05
N GLN A 234 7.92 1.50 14.02
CA GLN A 234 8.49 0.20 14.39
C GLN A 234 7.38 -0.78 14.81
N GLN A 235 6.43 -0.33 15.64
CA GLN A 235 5.27 -1.14 16.03
C GLN A 235 4.39 -1.52 14.84
N PHE A 236 4.16 -0.60 13.91
CA PHE A 236 3.43 -0.87 12.67
C PHE A 236 4.13 -1.94 11.83
N VAL A 237 5.45 -1.81 11.59
CA VAL A 237 6.23 -2.81 10.84
C VAL A 237 6.18 -4.18 11.51
N LEU A 238 6.33 -4.24 12.83
CA LEU A 238 6.26 -5.49 13.60
C LEU A 238 4.87 -6.14 13.55
N ARG A 239 3.78 -5.38 13.39
CA ARG A 239 2.42 -5.91 13.23
C ARG A 239 2.15 -6.37 11.81
N GLU A 240 2.58 -5.61 10.82
CA GLU A 240 2.44 -5.98 9.40
C GLU A 240 3.29 -7.20 9.05
N THR A 241 4.46 -7.34 9.67
CA THR A 241 5.27 -8.57 9.58
C THR A 241 5.91 -8.90 10.91
N PRO A 242 5.23 -9.70 11.77
CA PRO A 242 5.80 -10.29 12.96
C PRO A 242 7.23 -10.79 12.76
N PHE A 243 8.12 -10.28 13.61
CA PHE A 243 9.54 -10.55 13.58
C PHE A 243 9.86 -12.06 13.57
N SER A 244 9.14 -12.85 14.37
CA SER A 244 9.25 -14.31 14.44
C SER A 244 9.05 -14.98 13.07
N GLU A 245 8.10 -14.50 12.27
CA GLU A 245 7.79 -15.07 10.96
C GLU A 245 8.84 -14.73 9.91
N ILE A 246 9.59 -13.64 10.12
CA ILE A 246 10.68 -13.26 9.23
C ILE A 246 11.93 -14.05 9.58
N LEU A 247 12.20 -14.24 10.87
CA LEU A 247 13.25 -15.14 11.35
C LEU A 247 13.06 -16.55 10.79
N ASP A 248 11.83 -17.07 10.79
CA ASP A 248 11.49 -18.35 10.17
C ASP A 248 11.97 -18.45 8.70
N GLU A 249 11.93 -17.35 7.93
CA GLU A 249 12.44 -17.33 6.54
C GLU A 249 13.97 -17.34 6.46
N PHE A 250 14.69 -16.78 7.44
CA PHE A 250 16.14 -16.84 7.47
C PHE A 250 16.67 -18.27 7.61
N LEU A 251 15.93 -19.15 8.29
CA LEU A 251 16.29 -20.57 8.36
C LEU A 251 16.43 -21.18 6.95
N LEU A 252 15.59 -20.75 6.00
CA LEU A 252 15.48 -21.28 4.65
C LEU A 252 16.48 -20.74 3.63
N MET A 253 17.18 -19.64 3.91
CA MET A 253 17.92 -18.90 2.87
C MET A 253 19.44 -18.94 2.99
N ASP A 254 20.02 -18.73 4.19
CA ASP A 254 21.46 -18.86 4.50
C ASP A 254 21.71 -18.27 5.91
N PRO A 255 22.82 -18.63 6.60
CA PRO A 255 22.99 -18.25 8.00
C PRO A 255 22.90 -16.74 8.22
N LEU A 256 22.21 -16.36 9.29
CA LEU A 256 22.24 -15.00 9.81
C LEU A 256 23.71 -14.64 10.12
N PRO A 257 24.17 -13.41 9.80
CA PRO A 257 25.53 -13.01 10.17
C PRO A 257 25.79 -13.20 11.67
N PRO A 258 27.02 -13.50 12.12
CA PRO A 258 27.31 -13.84 13.53
C PRO A 258 26.86 -12.76 14.52
N GLU A 259 26.83 -11.49 14.11
CA GLU A 259 26.31 -10.38 14.92
C GLU A 259 24.82 -10.50 15.28
N PHE A 260 24.08 -11.42 14.65
CA PHE A 260 22.66 -11.70 14.91
C PHE A 260 22.45 -12.81 15.95
N GLY A 261 23.49 -13.50 16.42
CA GLY A 261 23.36 -14.57 17.42
C GLY A 261 22.69 -14.13 18.73
N ASN A 262 22.88 -12.87 19.14
CA ASN A 262 22.25 -12.27 20.32
C ASN A 262 20.77 -11.88 20.10
N ILE A 263 20.28 -11.97 18.86
CA ILE A 263 18.92 -11.57 18.49
C ILE A 263 17.92 -12.70 18.71
N LEU A 264 18.38 -13.94 18.63
CA LEU A 264 17.58 -15.16 18.74
C LEU A 264 17.59 -15.77 20.15
N ALA A 265 18.23 -15.12 21.12
CA ALA A 265 18.33 -15.63 22.48
C ALA A 265 16.94 -15.66 23.19
N PRO A 266 16.57 -16.76 23.86
CA PRO A 266 15.23 -16.99 24.39
C PRO A 266 14.78 -16.05 25.53
N ASP A 267 15.67 -15.30 26.17
CA ASP A 267 15.36 -14.43 27.33
C ASP A 267 15.17 -12.95 26.98
N ARG A 268 14.64 -12.64 25.80
CA ARG A 268 14.35 -11.25 25.40
C ARG A 268 13.12 -10.68 26.13
N ARG A 269 13.27 -10.43 27.43
CA ARG A 269 12.41 -9.57 28.22
C ARG A 269 12.89 -8.12 28.18
N THR A 270 12.85 -7.45 27.04
CA THR A 270 12.89 -5.97 27.02
C THR A 270 12.62 -5.45 25.61
N GLY A 271 11.57 -4.65 25.47
CA GLY A 271 11.25 -3.91 24.24
C GLY A 271 12.20 -2.73 23.97
N GLY A 272 13.51 -2.94 24.09
CA GLY A 272 14.55 -1.91 23.96
C GLY A 272 15.48 -2.07 22.77
N ILE A 273 15.41 -3.18 22.03
CA ILE A 273 16.24 -3.41 20.84
C ILE A 273 15.41 -3.17 19.59
N ASP A 274 15.87 -2.28 18.70
CA ASP A 274 15.23 -2.04 17.40
C ASP A 274 15.60 -3.17 16.44
N ASP A 275 14.86 -4.27 16.52
CA ASP A 275 15.03 -5.46 15.67
C ASP A 275 14.98 -5.10 14.17
N CYS A 276 14.17 -4.11 13.79
CA CYS A 276 14.09 -3.63 12.42
C CYS A 276 15.39 -2.92 11.98
N ALA A 277 16.01 -2.12 12.86
CA ALA A 277 17.29 -1.48 12.57
C ALA A 277 18.44 -2.48 12.45
N ILE A 278 18.38 -3.61 13.15
CA ILE A 278 19.41 -4.64 13.04
C ILE A 278 19.19 -5.47 11.76
N LEU A 279 17.97 -5.94 11.53
CA LEU A 279 17.63 -6.72 10.34
C LEU A 279 17.81 -5.95 9.04
N SER A 280 17.54 -4.64 9.02
CA SER A 280 17.76 -3.83 7.82
C SER A 280 19.23 -3.77 7.38
N LYS A 281 20.18 -4.18 8.24
CA LYS A 281 21.59 -4.35 7.89
C LYS A 281 21.88 -5.69 7.19
N ALA A 282 20.97 -6.66 7.25
CA ALA A 282 21.09 -7.93 6.55
C ALA A 282 20.61 -7.78 5.09
N PRO A 283 21.44 -8.03 4.06
CA PRO A 283 21.06 -7.86 2.66
C PRO A 283 19.81 -8.65 2.24
N GLN A 284 19.58 -9.81 2.85
CA GLN A 284 18.46 -10.70 2.59
C GLN A 284 17.14 -10.30 3.30
N TRP A 285 17.19 -9.32 4.21
CA TRP A 285 16.01 -8.87 4.98
C TRP A 285 14.78 -8.54 4.12
N PRO A 286 14.88 -7.76 3.03
CA PRO A 286 13.72 -7.46 2.19
C PRO A 286 13.08 -8.72 1.58
N ILE A 287 13.90 -9.71 1.20
CA ILE A 287 13.43 -10.97 0.62
C ILE A 287 12.71 -11.82 1.67
N CYS A 288 13.27 -11.94 2.88
CA CYS A 288 12.65 -12.64 4.00
C CYS A 288 11.31 -11.97 4.40
N CYS A 289 11.25 -10.64 4.49
CA CYS A 289 10.01 -9.90 4.73
C CYS A 289 8.94 -10.17 3.68
N ARG A 290 9.32 -10.23 2.40
CA ARG A 290 8.41 -10.53 1.29
C ARG A 290 7.87 -11.95 1.42
N ARG A 291 8.75 -12.93 1.60
CA ARG A 291 8.35 -14.34 1.75
C ARG A 291 7.44 -14.56 2.95
N ALA A 292 7.80 -14.00 4.11
CA ALA A 292 7.00 -14.11 5.33
C ALA A 292 5.56 -13.62 5.11
N ARG A 293 5.38 -12.47 4.44
CA ARG A 293 4.05 -11.93 4.09
C ARG A 293 3.31 -12.81 3.08
N ILE A 294 3.96 -13.24 2.02
CA ILE A 294 3.34 -14.13 1.01
C ILE A 294 2.81 -15.40 1.70
N LYS A 295 3.61 -16.00 2.58
CA LYS A 295 3.17 -17.18 3.35
C LYS A 295 2.04 -16.85 4.32
N ARG A 296 2.15 -15.76 5.08
CA ARG A 296 1.10 -15.35 6.02
C ARG A 296 -0.23 -15.15 5.30
N ASN A 297 -0.24 -14.46 4.17
CA ASN A 297 -1.45 -14.20 3.39
C ASN A 297 -2.03 -15.50 2.80
N ALA A 298 -1.18 -16.41 2.32
CA ALA A 298 -1.63 -17.71 1.80
C ALA A 298 -2.18 -18.64 2.89
N ILE A 299 -1.72 -18.49 4.13
CA ILE A 299 -2.11 -19.31 5.28
C ILE A 299 -3.22 -18.64 6.12
N ALA A 300 -3.52 -17.35 5.89
CA ALA A 300 -4.49 -16.59 6.68
C ALA A 300 -5.84 -17.33 6.78
N GLY A 301 -6.29 -17.58 8.01
CA GLY A 301 -7.51 -18.35 8.30
C GLY A 301 -7.31 -19.87 8.44
N ARG A 302 -6.09 -20.40 8.27
CA ARG A 302 -5.74 -21.80 8.53
C ARG A 302 -4.96 -21.90 9.85
N ALA A 303 -5.42 -22.72 10.78
CA ALA A 303 -4.71 -22.96 12.04
C ALA A 303 -3.40 -23.74 11.78
N ILE A 304 -2.29 -23.29 12.37
CA ILE A 304 -0.98 -24.00 12.36
C ILE A 304 -1.03 -25.29 13.21
N GLU A 305 -2.12 -25.52 13.93
CA GLU A 305 -2.30 -26.61 14.90
C GLU A 305 -2.23 -28.04 14.30
N CYS A 306 -2.13 -28.20 12.98
CA CYS A 306 -2.28 -29.49 12.30
C CYS A 306 -1.00 -30.32 12.10
N TYR A 307 0.15 -29.97 12.69
CA TYR A 307 1.41 -30.73 12.48
C TYR A 307 2.04 -31.36 13.72
N ALA A 308 1.36 -31.30 14.86
CA ALA A 308 1.83 -31.96 16.08
C ALA A 308 1.71 -33.50 16.04
N THR A 309 0.93 -34.07 15.11
CA THR A 309 0.60 -35.51 15.09
C THR A 309 1.61 -36.39 14.35
N ASP A 310 2.48 -35.84 13.50
CA ASP A 310 3.54 -36.60 12.80
C ASP A 310 4.79 -35.74 12.51
N SER A 311 5.47 -35.35 13.59
CA SER A 311 6.66 -34.48 13.55
C SER A 311 7.83 -35.09 12.76
N ASP A 312 8.02 -36.41 12.82
CA ASP A 312 9.09 -37.12 12.12
C ASP A 312 8.92 -37.09 10.61
N ARG A 313 7.69 -37.31 10.11
CA ARG A 313 7.38 -37.21 8.67
C ARG A 313 7.56 -35.79 8.15
N LEU A 314 7.11 -34.79 8.91
CA LEU A 314 7.24 -33.39 8.54
C LEU A 314 8.72 -32.97 8.42
N LEU A 315 9.54 -33.31 9.42
CA LEU A 315 10.98 -33.01 9.38
C LEU A 315 11.68 -33.77 8.26
N SER A 316 11.31 -35.02 8.04
CA SER A 316 11.89 -35.84 6.98
C SER A 316 11.66 -35.23 5.60
N TRP A 317 10.41 -34.82 5.31
CA TRP A 317 10.08 -34.07 4.11
C TRP A 317 10.84 -32.74 4.02
N PHE A 318 10.86 -31.97 5.10
CA PHE A 318 11.44 -30.63 5.12
C PHE A 318 12.94 -30.64 4.81
N PHE A 319 13.69 -31.55 5.44
CA PHE A 319 15.13 -31.69 5.17
C PHE A 319 15.40 -32.37 3.82
N ALA A 320 14.57 -33.31 3.37
CA ALA A 320 14.76 -33.93 2.05
C ALA A 320 14.54 -32.93 0.90
N GLU A 321 13.50 -32.10 0.98
CA GLU A 321 13.01 -31.30 -0.15
C GLU A 321 13.36 -29.81 -0.08
N ARG A 322 13.72 -29.27 1.11
CA ARG A 322 13.93 -27.82 1.29
C ARG A 322 15.35 -27.43 1.71
N LEU A 323 15.91 -28.11 2.72
CA LEU A 323 17.16 -27.68 3.36
C LEU A 323 18.36 -28.61 3.18
N GLY A 324 18.15 -29.87 2.78
CA GLY A 324 19.16 -30.93 2.84
C GLY A 324 19.34 -31.46 4.27
N TRP A 325 19.66 -32.75 4.41
CA TRP A 325 19.88 -33.37 5.71
C TRP A 325 21.22 -32.94 6.32
N PRO A 326 21.24 -32.30 7.51
CA PRO A 326 22.48 -32.02 8.20
C PRO A 326 23.03 -33.28 8.85
N SER A 327 24.37 -33.41 8.91
CA SER A 327 25.03 -34.47 9.69
C SER A 327 24.85 -34.29 11.20
N ASP A 328 24.75 -33.04 11.66
CA ASP A 328 24.46 -32.67 13.04
C ASP A 328 23.45 -31.52 13.02
N LEU A 329 22.23 -31.81 13.51
CA LEU A 329 21.14 -30.83 13.55
C LEU A 329 21.44 -29.67 14.52
N GLY A 330 22.07 -29.96 15.66
CA GLY A 330 22.41 -28.94 16.65
C GLY A 330 23.44 -27.95 16.12
N ALA A 331 24.53 -28.46 15.53
CA ALA A 331 25.55 -27.63 14.89
C ALA A 331 25.00 -26.84 13.69
N PHE A 332 24.12 -27.47 12.89
CA PHE A 332 23.44 -26.81 11.78
C PHE A 332 22.60 -25.63 12.25
N LEU A 333 21.77 -25.82 13.28
CA LEU A 333 20.92 -24.77 13.82
C LEU A 333 21.73 -23.64 14.46
N LEU A 334 22.74 -23.99 15.26
CA LEU A 334 23.63 -23.00 15.87
C LEU A 334 24.36 -22.16 14.83
N SER A 335 24.84 -22.77 13.73
CA SER A 335 25.48 -22.05 12.62
C SER A 335 24.55 -21.03 11.95
N ARG A 336 23.22 -21.23 12.06
CA ARG A 336 22.18 -20.35 11.52
C ARG A 336 21.56 -19.43 12.59
N GLY A 337 22.13 -19.42 13.81
CA GLY A 337 21.69 -18.59 14.92
C GLY A 337 20.53 -19.16 15.74
N TRP A 338 20.07 -20.37 15.45
CA TRP A 338 18.94 -21.01 16.14
C TRP A 338 19.43 -21.84 17.32
N THR A 339 18.84 -21.61 18.48
CA THR A 339 19.17 -22.33 19.73
C THR A 339 18.09 -23.32 20.16
N ASP A 340 16.89 -23.22 19.57
CA ASP A 340 15.74 -24.07 19.88
C ASP A 340 15.41 -25.01 18.70
N PRO A 341 15.65 -26.33 18.84
CA PRO A 341 15.30 -27.32 17.82
C PRO A 341 13.80 -27.38 17.49
N GLN A 342 12.91 -27.02 18.41
CA GLN A 342 11.45 -27.01 18.15
C GLN A 342 11.05 -25.93 17.14
N SER A 343 11.87 -24.91 16.96
CA SER A 343 11.64 -23.88 15.95
C SER A 343 11.70 -24.43 14.53
N VAL A 344 12.45 -25.51 14.27
CA VAL A 344 12.48 -26.17 12.95
C VAL A 344 11.13 -26.77 12.60
N LEU A 345 10.45 -27.39 13.58
CA LEU A 345 9.13 -27.98 13.37
C LEU A 345 8.10 -26.92 12.97
N ARG A 346 8.13 -25.75 13.64
CA ARG A 346 7.28 -24.61 13.29
C ARG A 346 7.55 -24.12 11.86
N VAL A 347 8.83 -23.94 11.48
CA VAL A 347 9.19 -23.48 10.13
C VAL A 347 8.77 -24.50 9.07
N ALA A 348 9.00 -25.79 9.33
CA ALA A 348 8.61 -26.88 8.45
C ALA A 348 7.09 -26.92 8.25
N ALA A 349 6.31 -26.81 9.33
CA ALA A 349 4.85 -26.79 9.28
C ALA A 349 4.33 -25.60 8.47
N ARG A 350 4.86 -24.40 8.73
CA ARG A 350 4.52 -23.18 7.97
C ARG A 350 4.83 -23.34 6.48
N GLU A 351 5.97 -23.95 6.15
CA GLU A 351 6.37 -24.17 4.76
C GLU A 351 5.47 -25.18 4.04
N ALA A 352 5.09 -26.26 4.72
CA ALA A 352 4.14 -27.24 4.20
C ALA A 352 2.76 -26.62 3.95
N MET A 353 2.24 -25.84 4.91
CA MET A 353 0.96 -25.15 4.75
C MET A 353 0.96 -24.16 3.59
N PHE A 354 2.06 -23.42 3.43
CA PHE A 354 2.21 -22.47 2.34
C PHE A 354 2.15 -23.18 0.98
N LEU A 355 2.88 -24.28 0.83
CA LEU A 355 2.85 -25.07 -0.40
C LEU A 355 1.47 -25.66 -0.65
N SER A 356 0.84 -26.23 0.38
CA SER A 356 -0.52 -26.77 0.26
C SER A 356 -1.54 -25.72 -0.15
N ALA A 357 -1.43 -24.50 0.37
CA ALA A 357 -2.27 -23.38 -0.06
C ALA A 357 -2.05 -22.98 -1.52
N ARG A 358 -0.86 -23.21 -2.09
CA ARG A 358 -0.52 -22.85 -3.47
C ARG A 358 -0.78 -23.96 -4.49
N THR A 359 -0.55 -25.21 -4.14
CA THR A 359 -0.67 -26.35 -5.07
C THR A 359 -2.00 -27.09 -4.93
N GLY A 360 -2.74 -26.89 -3.83
CA GLY A 360 -3.97 -27.63 -3.53
C GLY A 360 -3.71 -29.04 -2.97
N ASP A 361 -2.47 -29.49 -2.99
CA ASP A 361 -2.08 -30.76 -2.38
C ASP A 361 -1.96 -30.55 -0.86
N ALA A 362 -2.71 -31.31 -0.06
CA ALA A 362 -2.26 -31.60 1.29
C ALA A 362 -0.91 -32.33 1.20
N LEU A 363 -0.22 -32.61 2.30
CA LEU A 363 0.93 -33.55 2.32
C LEU A 363 0.53 -35.00 1.95
N ASP A 364 -0.45 -35.19 1.07
CA ASP A 364 -1.05 -36.41 0.55
C ASP A 364 -0.90 -36.47 -0.97
N ALA A 365 0.32 -36.76 -1.41
CA ALA A 365 0.56 -37.44 -2.67
C ALA A 365 1.93 -38.13 -2.60
N LYS A 366 1.93 -39.36 -2.08
CA LYS A 366 3.01 -40.37 -2.21
C LYS A 366 4.43 -39.87 -1.86
N ALA A 367 4.75 -39.80 -0.57
CA ALA A 367 6.15 -40.00 -0.15
C ALA A 367 6.44 -41.51 -0.13
N PRO A 368 7.64 -41.98 -0.53
CA PRO A 368 7.97 -43.40 -0.51
C PRO A 368 7.90 -43.93 0.93
N ASP A 369 7.42 -45.17 1.11
CA ASP A 369 7.58 -45.91 2.36
C ASP A 369 9.08 -46.02 2.69
N PHE A 370 9.59 -45.08 3.49
CA PHE A 370 10.93 -45.19 4.07
C PHE A 370 10.82 -45.90 5.42
N VAL A 371 10.38 -47.16 5.37
CA VAL A 371 10.74 -48.13 6.40
C VAL A 371 12.22 -48.44 6.23
N GLY A 372 13.06 -47.77 7.02
CA GLY A 372 14.45 -48.12 7.21
C GLY A 372 15.44 -47.22 6.46
N LEU A 373 15.88 -46.16 7.13
CA LEU A 373 17.23 -45.63 6.97
C LEU A 373 17.67 -45.03 8.31
N VAL A 374 18.21 -45.94 9.13
CA VAL A 374 19.42 -45.81 9.95
C VAL A 374 19.86 -44.37 10.25
N ARG A 375 19.81 -44.01 11.54
CA ARG A 375 20.62 -42.94 12.14
C ARG A 375 22.06 -43.07 11.63
N PRO A 376 22.66 -42.05 10.98
CA PRO A 376 24.11 -41.97 10.95
C PRO A 376 24.56 -41.71 12.38
N GLY A 377 25.51 -42.52 12.86
CA GLY A 377 25.98 -42.53 14.25
C GLY A 377 26.72 -41.28 14.69
#